data_AF-A0A9E5QRS4-F1
#
_entry.id   AF-A0A9E5QRS4-F1
#
_cell.length_a   1.000
_cell.length_b   1.000
_cell.length_c   1.000
_cell.angle_alpha   90.00
_cell.angle_beta   90.00
_cell.angle_gamma   90.00
#
_symmetry.space_group_name_H-M   'P 1'
#
loop_
_entity.id
_entity.type
_entity.pdbx_description
1 polymer ?
#
loop_
_entity_poly.entity_id
_entity_poly.type
_entity_poly.pdbx_seq_one_letter_code
_entity_poly.pdbx_strand_id
1 'polypeptide(L)'
;MAELSKVVVAHAITLSAAQAWQVGTTLQQLQQLYADCTCFCWQNSQGQAFLGASPESLVTLRNGWLRTEAVAGSAPRGTTPEQDQHLAATLLSSEKDVVSMRSLSQPFAIV
;
A
#
# COMPACT_ATOMS: atom_id res chain seq x y z
N MET A 1 8.13 -31.43 -8.39
CA MET A 1 7.84 -30.61 -7.19
C MET A 1 7.67 -29.19 -7.68
N ALA A 2 6.64 -28.46 -7.25
CA ALA A 2 6.45 -27.08 -7.69
C ALA A 2 7.49 -26.16 -7.04
N GLU A 3 8.21 -25.40 -7.85
CA GLU A 3 9.23 -24.44 -7.41
C GLU A 3 8.56 -23.08 -7.13
N LEU A 4 8.97 -22.40 -6.06
CA LEU A 4 8.31 -21.18 -5.59
C LEU A 4 8.87 -19.97 -6.33
N SER A 5 8.03 -19.22 -7.04
CA SER A 5 8.47 -18.16 -7.97
C SER A 5 8.49 -16.75 -7.39
N LYS A 6 7.74 -16.47 -6.32
CA LYS A 6 7.69 -15.17 -5.63
C LYS A 6 7.32 -15.33 -4.15
N VAL A 7 8.00 -14.59 -3.28
CA VAL A 7 7.71 -14.47 -1.84
C VAL A 7 7.59 -13.00 -1.48
N VAL A 8 6.56 -12.63 -0.71
CA VAL A 8 6.44 -11.31 -0.07
C VAL A 8 6.77 -11.48 1.41
N VAL A 9 7.79 -10.78 1.90
CA VAL A 9 8.22 -10.81 3.31
C VAL A 9 7.85 -9.48 3.96
N ALA A 10 7.39 -9.53 5.21
CA ALA A 10 7.05 -8.36 6.00
C ALA A 10 7.89 -8.28 7.28
N HIS A 11 8.02 -7.06 7.82
CA HIS A 11 8.68 -6.78 9.10
C HIS A 11 7.74 -5.97 9.99
N ALA A 12 7.72 -6.28 11.29
CA ALA A 12 6.86 -5.63 12.27
C ALA A 12 7.70 -4.84 13.29
N ILE A 13 7.25 -3.63 13.64
CA ILE A 13 7.85 -2.80 14.69
C ILE A 13 6.81 -2.61 15.78
N THR A 14 7.19 -2.93 17.02
CA THR A 14 6.34 -2.73 18.21
C THR A 14 6.81 -1.48 18.95
N LEU A 15 5.91 -0.52 19.11
CA LEU A 15 6.16 0.72 19.85
C LEU A 15 5.31 0.77 21.11
N SER A 16 5.88 1.31 22.19
CA SER A 16 5.19 1.54 23.46
C SER A 16 5.13 3.04 23.75
N ALA A 17 4.02 3.50 24.30
CA ALA A 17 3.82 4.89 24.70
C ALA A 17 3.42 4.95 26.18
N ALA A 18 3.81 6.04 26.86
CA ALA A 18 3.44 6.29 28.26
C ALA A 18 1.93 6.54 28.43
N GLN A 19 1.24 6.90 27.34
CA GLN A 19 -0.20 7.17 27.29
C GLN A 19 -0.83 6.34 26.17
N ALA A 20 -2.15 6.14 26.27
CA ALA A 20 -2.91 5.46 25.23
C ALA A 20 -2.84 6.23 23.90
N TRP A 21 -2.75 5.48 22.79
CA TRP A 21 -2.79 6.04 21.44
C TRP A 21 -4.16 6.65 21.16
N GLN A 22 -4.19 7.91 20.70
CA GLN A 22 -5.42 8.59 20.33
C GLN A 22 -5.84 8.23 18.91
N VAL A 23 -6.52 7.10 18.76
CA VAL A 23 -6.90 6.52 17.45
C VAL A 23 -7.57 7.54 16.52
N GLY A 24 -8.51 8.34 17.03
CA GLY A 24 -9.20 9.36 16.22
C GLY A 24 -8.26 10.43 15.67
N THR A 25 -7.36 10.95 16.51
CA THR A 25 -6.35 11.93 16.10
C THR A 25 -5.37 11.32 15.09
N THR A 26 -4.94 10.08 15.31
CA THR A 26 -4.06 9.37 14.36
C THR A 26 -4.74 9.18 13.00
N LEU A 27 -6.02 8.77 12.98
CA LEU A 27 -6.77 8.62 11.73
C LEU A 27 -6.91 9.95 10.98
N GLN A 28 -7.21 11.03 11.70
CA GLN A 28 -7.29 12.37 11.10
C GLN A 28 -5.95 12.79 10.49
N GLN A 29 -4.83 12.52 11.17
CA GLN A 29 -3.50 12.80 10.63
C GLN A 29 -3.20 11.98 9.37
N LEU A 30 -3.55 10.69 9.35
CA LEU A 30 -3.40 9.85 8.17
C LEU A 30 -4.18 10.40 6.97
N GLN A 31 -5.42 10.82 7.18
CA GLN A 31 -6.26 11.42 6.13
C GLN A 31 -5.68 12.72 5.56
N GLN A 32 -5.03 13.53 6.40
CA GLN A 32 -4.39 14.77 5.97
C GLN A 32 -3.08 14.53 5.23
N LEU A 33 -2.25 13.58 5.69
CA LEU A 33 -0.93 13.30 5.11
C LEU A 33 -1.02 12.46 3.83
N TYR A 34 -2.04 11.61 3.70
CA TYR A 34 -2.18 10.64 2.62
C TYR A 34 -3.55 10.75 1.94
N ALA A 35 -3.85 11.93 1.39
CA ALA A 35 -5.14 12.23 0.76
C ALA A 35 -5.51 11.29 -0.41
N ASP A 36 -4.51 10.73 -1.11
CA ASP A 36 -4.72 9.80 -2.22
C ASP A 36 -4.89 8.34 -1.75
N CYS A 37 -4.80 8.07 -0.45
CA CYS A 37 -4.93 6.73 0.11
C CYS A 37 -6.34 6.48 0.65
N THR A 38 -6.77 5.22 0.57
CA THR A 38 -7.91 4.73 1.33
C THR A 38 -7.53 4.61 2.80
N CYS A 39 -7.99 5.56 3.60
CA CYS A 39 -7.84 5.52 5.06
C CYS A 39 -8.94 4.64 5.67
N PHE A 40 -8.55 3.73 6.56
CA PHE A 40 -9.47 2.84 7.26
C PHE A 40 -9.14 2.79 8.74
N CYS A 41 -10.17 2.50 9.54
CA CYS A 41 -10.04 2.24 10.97
C CYS A 41 -11.12 1.26 11.39
N TRP A 42 -10.71 0.19 12.03
CA TRP A 42 -11.59 -0.74 12.72
C TRP A 42 -11.18 -0.78 14.19
N GLN A 43 -12.16 -0.72 15.09
CA GLN A 43 -11.92 -0.76 16.53
C GLN A 43 -12.88 -1.76 17.17
N ASN A 44 -12.36 -2.59 18.07
CA ASN A 44 -13.17 -3.53 18.83
C ASN A 44 -13.77 -2.88 20.09
N SER A 45 -14.64 -3.62 20.79
CA SER A 45 -15.28 -3.15 22.03
C SER A 45 -14.31 -2.92 23.19
N GLN A 46 -13.08 -3.44 23.11
CA GLN A 46 -12.03 -3.27 24.10
C GLN A 46 -11.12 -2.06 23.81
N GLY A 47 -11.43 -1.31 22.75
CA GLY A 47 -10.68 -0.11 22.36
C GLY A 47 -9.42 -0.38 21.54
N GLN A 48 -9.11 -1.62 21.18
CA GLN A 48 -7.99 -1.95 20.30
C GLN A 48 -8.37 -1.61 18.85
N ALA A 49 -7.46 -0.97 18.12
CA ALA A 49 -7.70 -0.49 16.78
C ALA A 49 -6.72 -1.07 15.76
N PHE A 50 -7.22 -1.33 14.56
CA PHE A 50 -6.47 -1.59 13.35
C PHE A 50 -6.78 -0.47 12.36
N LEU A 51 -5.78 0.33 12.01
CA LEU A 51 -5.94 1.49 11.14
C LEU A 51 -4.74 1.64 10.21
N GLY A 52 -4.97 2.31 9.09
CA GLY A 52 -3.93 2.55 8.08
C GLY A 52 -4.44 3.40 6.93
N ALA A 53 -3.52 3.73 6.04
CA ALA A 53 -3.78 4.43 4.78
C ALA A 53 -3.16 3.61 3.66
N SER A 54 -4.00 2.94 2.86
CA SER A 54 -3.54 2.12 1.73
C SER A 54 -3.72 2.88 0.42
N PRO A 55 -2.66 3.06 -0.40
CA PRO A 55 -2.81 3.57 -1.75
C PRO A 55 -3.40 2.52 -2.71
N GLU A 56 -3.39 1.23 -2.33
CA GLU A 56 -3.79 0.13 -3.19
C GLU A 56 -5.25 -0.29 -2.94
N SER A 57 -6.01 -0.43 -4.02
CA SER A 57 -7.37 -0.98 -4.01
C SER A 57 -7.36 -2.42 -4.49
N LEU A 58 -7.78 -3.34 -3.60
CA LEU A 58 -7.95 -4.75 -3.97
C LEU A 58 -9.05 -4.92 -5.03
N VAL A 59 -10.24 -4.38 -4.75
CA VAL A 59 -11.40 -4.37 -5.64
C VAL A 59 -12.20 -3.11 -5.40
N THR A 60 -12.66 -2.50 -6.49
CA THR A 60 -13.68 -1.45 -6.48
C THR A 60 -14.90 -1.91 -7.29
N LEU A 61 -16.09 -1.90 -6.67
CA LEU A 61 -17.36 -2.18 -7.33
C LEU A 61 -18.14 -0.87 -7.50
N ARG A 62 -18.44 -0.48 -8.74
CA ARG A 62 -19.27 0.70 -9.04
C ARG A 62 -20.16 0.44 -10.24
N ASN A 63 -21.46 0.71 -10.11
CA ASN A 63 -22.44 0.58 -11.19
C ASN A 63 -22.45 -0.82 -11.86
N GLY A 64 -22.25 -1.88 -11.09
CA GLY A 64 -22.17 -3.25 -11.60
C GLY A 64 -20.82 -3.62 -12.24
N TRP A 65 -19.86 -2.70 -12.28
CA TRP A 65 -18.51 -2.94 -12.80
C TRP A 65 -17.52 -3.21 -11.68
N LEU A 66 -16.69 -4.23 -11.86
CA LEU A 66 -15.58 -4.58 -10.99
C LEU A 66 -14.27 -4.06 -11.60
N ARG A 67 -13.48 -3.34 -10.82
CA ARG A 67 -12.11 -2.94 -11.13
C ARG A 67 -11.16 -3.49 -10.07
N THR A 68 -10.00 -3.97 -10.49
CA THR A 68 -8.87 -4.34 -9.62
C THR A 68 -7.60 -3.76 -10.21
N GLU A 69 -6.58 -3.57 -9.39
CA GLU A 69 -5.32 -2.96 -9.78
C GLU A 69 -4.17 -3.89 -9.40
N ALA A 70 -3.30 -4.19 -10.37
CA ALA A 70 -2.05 -4.86 -10.12
C ALA A 70 -0.98 -3.79 -9.92
N VAL A 71 -0.63 -3.52 -8.66
CA VAL A 71 0.40 -2.55 -8.28
C VAL A 71 1.60 -3.30 -7.73
N ALA A 72 2.74 -3.22 -8.42
CA ALA A 72 4.03 -3.67 -7.90
C ALA A 72 5.16 -2.81 -8.47
N GLY A 73 6.22 -2.69 -7.67
CA GLY A 73 7.33 -1.79 -7.94
C GLY A 73 7.18 -0.52 -7.11
N SER A 74 8.25 -0.12 -6.45
CA SER A 74 8.26 1.03 -5.54
C SER A 74 9.51 1.86 -5.79
N ALA A 75 9.35 3.17 -5.88
CA ALA A 75 10.44 4.13 -5.88
C ALA A 75 10.19 5.20 -4.82
N PRO A 76 11.25 5.79 -4.23
CA PRO A 76 11.08 6.94 -3.36
C PRO A 76 10.50 8.12 -4.15
N ARG A 77 9.83 9.03 -3.44
CA ARG A 77 9.42 10.32 -4.01
C ARG A 77 10.60 11.29 -4.01
N GLY A 78 10.74 12.06 -5.08
CA GLY A 78 11.75 13.12 -5.18
C GLY A 78 11.40 14.32 -4.29
N THR A 79 12.40 15.07 -3.85
CA THR A 79 12.16 16.32 -3.08
C THR A 79 11.90 17.51 -4.01
N THR A 80 12.23 17.38 -5.31
CA THR A 80 11.84 18.31 -6.37
C THR A 80 11.06 17.60 -7.47
N PRO A 81 10.23 18.31 -8.26
CA PRO A 81 9.49 17.73 -9.37
C PRO A 81 10.37 17.00 -10.39
N GLU A 82 11.55 17.55 -10.70
CA GLU A 82 12.48 16.97 -11.66
C GLU A 82 13.07 15.67 -11.13
N GLN A 83 13.42 15.63 -9.84
CA GLN A 83 13.91 14.43 -9.19
C GLN A 83 12.83 13.35 -9.13
N ASP A 84 11.59 13.72 -8.82
CA ASP A 84 10.45 12.80 -8.74
C ASP A 84 10.17 12.17 -10.12
N GLN A 85 10.19 12.99 -11.18
CA GLN A 85 10.02 12.52 -12.55
C GLN A 85 11.15 11.58 -12.98
N HIS A 86 12.40 11.87 -12.59
CA HIS A 86 13.53 10.99 -12.87
C HIS A 86 13.41 9.64 -12.15
N LEU A 87 13.01 9.65 -10.87
CA LEU A 87 12.77 8.42 -10.09
C LEU A 87 11.62 7.59 -10.68
N ALA A 88 10.54 8.24 -11.11
CA ALA A 88 9.42 7.58 -11.79
C ALA A 88 9.85 6.95 -13.12
N ALA A 89 10.62 7.66 -13.95
CA ALA A 89 11.14 7.13 -15.20
C ALA A 89 12.09 5.93 -14.98
N THR A 90 12.88 5.97 -13.91
CA THR A 90 13.76 4.87 -13.51
C THR A 90 12.95 3.64 -13.09
N LEU A 91 11.89 3.84 -12.30
CA LEU A 91 10.99 2.75 -11.90
C LEU A 91 10.33 2.07 -13.11
N LEU A 92 9.86 2.85 -14.08
CA LEU A 92 9.21 2.33 -15.29
C LEU A 92 10.15 1.55 -16.22
N SER A 93 11.46 1.80 -16.13
CA SER A 93 12.50 1.14 -16.94
C SER A 93 13.19 -0.01 -16.21
N SER A 94 12.90 -0.24 -14.93
CA SER A 94 13.47 -1.32 -14.12
C SER A 94 12.90 -2.68 -14.53
N GLU A 95 13.75 -3.56 -15.08
CA GLU A 95 13.36 -4.92 -15.47
C GLU A 95 12.77 -5.71 -14.29
N LYS A 96 13.30 -5.51 -13.08
CA LYS A 96 12.82 -6.16 -11.86
C LYS A 96 11.38 -5.77 -11.54
N ASP A 97 11.07 -4.48 -11.64
CA ASP A 97 9.74 -3.95 -11.28
C ASP A 97 8.72 -4.30 -12.36
N VAL A 98 9.12 -4.26 -13.63
CA VAL A 98 8.31 -4.74 -14.76
C VAL A 98 7.97 -6.22 -14.61
N VAL A 99 8.93 -7.07 -14.21
CA VAL A 99 8.68 -8.50 -13.91
C VAL A 99 7.73 -8.65 -12.73
N SER A 100 7.88 -7.84 -11.69
CA SER A 100 7.01 -7.88 -10.50
C SER A 100 5.56 -7.52 -10.84
N MET A 101 5.34 -6.49 -11.66
CA MET A 101 4.04 -6.07 -12.18
C MET A 101 3.40 -7.16 -13.06
N ARG A 102 4.18 -7.75 -13.98
CA ARG A 102 3.71 -8.84 -14.86
C ARG A 102 3.26 -10.06 -14.05
N SER A 103 3.97 -10.39 -12.96
CA SER A 103 3.58 -11.47 -12.05
C SER A 103 2.23 -11.22 -11.37
N LEU A 104 1.89 -9.97 -11.04
CA LEU A 104 0.59 -9.61 -10.45
C LEU A 104 -0.57 -9.54 -11.46
N SER A 105 -0.28 -9.39 -12.75
CA SER A 105 -1.31 -9.31 -13.79
C SER A 105 -1.91 -10.67 -14.20
N GLN A 106 -1.42 -11.78 -13.64
CA GLN A 106 -1.98 -13.11 -13.84
C GLN A 106 -3.28 -13.25 -13.04
N PRO A 107 -4.32 -13.93 -13.57
CA PRO A 107 -5.52 -14.19 -12.80
C PRO A 107 -5.12 -14.90 -11.51
N PHE A 108 -5.58 -14.38 -10.36
CA PHE A 108 -5.33 -14.86 -8.98
C PHE A 108 -4.06 -14.38 -8.26
N ALA A 109 -3.23 -13.51 -8.84
CA ALA A 109 -2.11 -12.91 -8.11
C ALA A 109 -2.57 -11.70 -7.27
N ILE A 110 -3.17 -11.97 -6.12
CA ILE A 110 -3.41 -10.98 -5.06
C ILE A 110 -2.14 -10.95 -4.19
N VAL A 111 -1.63 -9.76 -3.88
CA VAL A 111 -0.49 -9.56 -2.97
C VAL A 111 -0.80 -10.11 -1.58
#